data_AF-A0A1M3N967-F1
#
_entry.id   AF-A0A1M3N967-F1
#
_cell.length_a   1.000
_cell.length_b   1.000
_cell.length_c   1.000
_cell.angle_alpha   90.00
_cell.angle_beta   90.00
_cell.angle_gamma   90.00
#
_symmetry.space_group_name_H-M   'P 1'
#
loop_
_entity.id
_entity.type
_entity.pdbx_description
1 polymer ?
#
loop_
_entity_poly.entity_id
_entity_poly.type
_entity_poly.pdbx_seq_one_letter_code
_entity_poly.pdbx_strand_id
1 'polypeptide(L)'
;MDETCEDCLVLRARTIGFALLVVAACGSDSRSGFDPAADAGPGVPPATFGDAAGPCPSDPANFDIPGNGCDDDGDGLIDNTPTCDADLPVFSDAAAFAKALGLCKGVRSATFTRGYAATAAPADGQHGILPAFGKVIRPREGTKLGVLSTGWARPFDDVQATTCDPSSLTHCFKQGVQMQGGTPTLGAAPPGYPKAVGGCAVSDQIFDAISVKLTIDVPKNARGFSLDFDFYSGEWPDYVCSRFNDGFVMWLKSSAFNGGVAENVAFDAMQRPISVNSAFFDRCTVGTQTGCRGQPPIFQTSTCGGNVAELEETGFYVPGLYCNGQLSTGGGATGWLTTQAAVTPGEVMTLELLIWDTGDPKFDSTVLIDRFVWLPNDTETSTTRLR
;
A
#
# COMPACT_ATOMS: atom_id res chain seq x y z
N MET A 1 -54.68 -50.08 24.55
CA MET A 1 -53.41 -50.82 24.74
C MET A 1 -52.33 -49.93 24.16
N ASP A 2 -52.02 -48.76 24.76
CA ASP A 2 -51.67 -48.50 26.19
C ASP A 2 -50.42 -49.32 26.57
N GLU A 3 -49.34 -48.78 27.17
CA GLU A 3 -48.98 -47.45 27.76
C GLU A 3 -47.53 -47.04 27.30
N THR A 4 -46.87 -45.92 27.63
CA THR A 4 -47.11 -44.81 28.61
C THR A 4 -46.77 -43.41 28.01
N CYS A 5 -46.01 -42.53 28.70
CA CYS A 5 -45.53 -41.19 28.28
C CYS A 5 -44.22 -40.82 29.03
N GLU A 6 -43.77 -39.56 28.93
CA GLU A 6 -42.61 -38.87 29.56
C GLU A 6 -41.26 -39.09 28.83
N ASP A 7 -40.45 -38.06 28.47
CA ASP A 7 -40.39 -36.65 28.93
C ASP A 7 -40.20 -35.62 27.79
N CYS A 8 -40.78 -34.43 27.95
CA CYS A 8 -40.52 -33.24 27.12
C CYS A 8 -39.62 -32.25 27.86
N LEU A 9 -38.38 -32.02 27.42
CA LEU A 9 -37.54 -30.98 28.02
C LEU A 9 -37.74 -29.61 27.37
N VAL A 10 -38.19 -28.66 28.19
CA VAL A 10 -38.64 -27.31 27.78
C VAL A 10 -37.47 -26.36 27.48
N LEU A 11 -37.60 -25.63 26.36
CA LEU A 11 -36.76 -24.48 26.02
C LEU A 11 -36.88 -23.38 27.09
N ARG A 12 -35.82 -23.10 27.85
CA ARG A 12 -35.75 -21.94 28.77
C ARG A 12 -34.71 -20.93 28.30
N ALA A 13 -35.20 -19.79 27.82
CA ALA A 13 -34.39 -18.60 27.61
C ALA A 13 -33.76 -18.15 28.94
N ARG A 14 -32.45 -17.84 28.92
CA ARG A 14 -31.75 -17.21 30.06
C ARG A 14 -31.71 -15.70 29.87
N THR A 15 -32.64 -15.00 30.53
CA THR A 15 -32.58 -13.55 30.69
C THR A 15 -31.40 -13.20 31.60
N ILE A 16 -30.41 -12.45 31.09
CA ILE A 16 -29.34 -11.89 31.92
C ILE A 16 -29.79 -10.49 32.37
N GLY A 17 -30.12 -10.35 33.65
CA GLY A 17 -30.48 -9.07 34.24
C GLY A 17 -29.24 -8.26 34.63
N PHE A 18 -29.14 -7.03 34.15
CA PHE A 18 -28.17 -6.05 34.64
C PHE A 18 -28.55 -5.58 36.05
N ALA A 19 -27.63 -5.70 37.00
CA ALA A 19 -27.75 -5.07 38.32
C ALA A 19 -27.11 -3.68 38.29
N LEU A 20 -27.93 -2.63 38.31
CA LEU A 20 -27.47 -1.24 38.39
C LEU A 20 -27.33 -0.85 39.86
N LEU A 21 -26.11 -0.58 40.34
CA LEU A 21 -25.88 -0.15 41.71
C LEU A 21 -26.03 1.39 41.81
N VAL A 22 -27.16 1.85 42.35
CA VAL A 22 -27.40 3.27 42.64
C VAL A 22 -26.98 3.56 44.09
N VAL A 23 -25.94 4.37 44.27
CA VAL A 23 -25.59 4.94 45.59
C VAL A 23 -26.18 6.34 45.66
N ALA A 24 -27.22 6.50 46.47
CA ALA A 24 -27.79 7.80 46.80
C ALA A 24 -27.15 8.35 48.08
N ALA A 25 -26.68 9.59 48.03
CA ALA A 25 -26.31 10.38 49.21
C ALA A 25 -26.96 11.76 49.10
N CYS A 26 -27.94 12.04 49.95
CA CYS A 26 -28.53 13.36 50.08
C CYS A 26 -27.72 14.19 51.10
N GLY A 27 -27.34 15.40 50.73
CA GLY A 27 -26.69 16.37 51.59
C GLY A 27 -27.07 17.78 51.15
N SER A 28 -28.19 18.28 51.64
CA SER A 28 -28.68 19.63 51.37
C SER A 28 -28.05 20.63 52.34
N ASP A 29 -27.35 21.63 51.84
CA ASP A 29 -27.31 22.93 52.52
C ASP A 29 -27.06 24.07 51.53
N SER A 30 -27.97 25.04 51.54
CA SER A 30 -27.99 26.17 50.61
C SER A 30 -27.67 27.47 51.34
N ARG A 31 -26.45 28.00 51.16
CA ARG A 31 -26.11 29.39 51.51
C ARG A 31 -25.29 30.06 50.42
N SER A 32 -25.99 30.81 49.57
CA SER A 32 -25.41 31.84 48.72
C SER A 32 -24.89 33.01 49.57
N GLY A 33 -23.64 33.42 49.38
CA GLY A 33 -23.05 34.56 50.09
C GLY A 33 -21.65 34.89 49.59
N PHE A 34 -21.57 35.57 48.44
CA PHE A 34 -20.37 36.29 48.02
C PHE A 34 -20.52 37.76 48.42
N ASP A 35 -19.78 38.17 49.44
CA ASP A 35 -19.53 39.59 49.74
C ASP A 35 -18.13 39.95 49.19
N PRO A 36 -17.95 41.07 48.47
CA PRO A 36 -16.69 41.41 47.84
C PRO A 36 -15.82 42.28 48.76
N ALA A 37 -14.76 41.71 49.34
CA ALA A 37 -13.75 42.48 50.07
C ALA A 37 -12.32 42.02 49.76
N ALA A 38 -11.55 42.98 49.26
CA ALA A 38 -10.14 42.97 48.91
C ALA A 38 -9.22 42.02 49.71
N ASP A 39 -8.43 41.24 48.96
CA ASP A 39 -7.00 41.09 49.23
C ASP A 39 -6.22 41.18 47.90
N ALA A 40 -5.39 42.21 47.78
CA ALA A 40 -4.69 42.55 46.54
C ALA A 40 -3.33 41.83 46.46
N GLY A 41 -3.33 40.60 45.96
CA GLY A 41 -2.11 39.98 45.44
C GLY A 41 -1.63 40.70 44.17
N PRO A 42 -0.31 40.79 43.90
CA PRO A 42 0.20 41.44 42.70
C PRO A 42 -0.32 40.71 41.45
N GLY A 43 -0.86 41.47 40.51
CA GLY A 43 -1.62 40.92 39.39
C GLY A 43 -0.81 39.96 38.54
N VAL A 44 -1.33 38.74 38.36
CA VAL A 44 -0.98 37.92 37.21
C VAL A 44 -1.43 38.70 35.97
N PRO A 45 -0.54 39.04 35.02
CA PRO A 45 -0.97 39.70 33.80
C PRO A 45 -1.97 38.79 33.06
N PRO A 46 -2.96 39.34 32.34
CA PRO A 46 -3.84 38.52 31.53
C PRO A 46 -2.98 37.72 30.55
N ALA A 47 -3.11 36.39 30.61
CA ALA A 47 -2.40 35.52 29.69
C ALA A 47 -2.75 35.94 28.26
N THR A 48 -1.73 36.35 27.51
CA THR A 48 -1.85 36.54 26.07
C THR A 48 -2.28 35.22 25.46
N PHE A 49 -3.38 35.23 24.69
CA PHE A 49 -3.71 34.11 23.82
C PHE A 49 -2.75 34.15 22.63
N GLY A 50 -1.56 33.60 22.87
CA GLY A 50 -0.38 33.55 22.03
C GLY A 50 0.71 32.87 22.87
N ASP A 51 1.43 31.93 22.27
CA ASP A 51 2.36 31.00 22.93
C ASP A 51 1.68 29.86 23.70
N ALA A 52 0.96 29.00 22.97
CA ALA A 52 0.75 27.60 23.37
C ALA A 52 2.01 26.73 23.14
N ALA A 53 3.20 27.34 23.24
CA ALA A 53 4.49 26.70 23.00
C ALA A 53 4.88 25.78 24.19
N GLY A 54 4.30 24.59 24.19
CA GLY A 54 4.89 23.40 24.83
C GLY A 54 6.19 22.98 24.12
N PRO A 55 6.97 22.04 24.69
CA PRO A 55 8.41 21.93 24.44
C PRO A 55 8.79 21.14 23.17
N CYS A 56 8.24 21.49 22.01
CA CYS A 56 8.69 21.02 20.70
C CYS A 56 9.69 22.06 20.11
N PRO A 57 10.98 21.71 19.91
CA PRO A 57 11.91 22.58 19.20
C PRO A 57 11.59 22.58 17.71
N SER A 58 11.09 23.71 17.19
CA SER A 58 10.82 23.86 15.76
C SER A 58 12.10 24.03 14.93
N ASP A 59 12.13 23.42 13.75
CA ASP A 59 13.23 23.48 12.78
C ASP A 59 12.67 23.28 11.37
N PRO A 60 12.88 24.20 10.40
CA PRO A 60 12.35 24.07 9.03
C PRO A 60 12.81 22.86 8.20
N ALA A 61 13.64 21.98 8.77
CA ALA A 61 13.98 20.67 8.22
C ALA A 61 13.30 19.50 8.96
N ASN A 62 12.35 19.76 9.86
CA ASN A 62 11.43 18.77 10.42
C ASN A 62 10.24 18.53 9.46
N PHE A 63 9.39 17.56 9.82
CA PHE A 63 8.01 17.47 9.37
C PHE A 63 7.07 17.55 10.58
N ASP A 64 5.86 18.06 10.41
CA ASP A 64 4.85 18.08 11.49
C ASP A 64 4.37 16.67 11.79
N ILE A 65 4.54 16.25 13.05
CA ILE A 65 4.20 14.91 13.51
C ILE A 65 2.69 14.88 13.80
N PRO A 66 1.86 14.14 13.03
CA PRO A 66 0.42 14.23 13.16
C PRO A 66 -0.08 13.85 14.57
N GLY A 67 -0.78 14.77 15.23
CA GLY A 67 -1.38 14.56 16.55
C GLY A 67 -0.45 14.83 17.73
N ASN A 68 0.74 15.42 17.55
CA ASN A 68 1.57 15.86 18.67
C ASN A 68 1.15 17.25 19.22
N GLY A 69 0.39 18.03 18.44
CA GLY A 69 -0.07 19.37 18.83
C GLY A 69 1.02 20.44 18.73
N CYS A 70 2.01 20.24 17.86
CA CYS A 70 3.14 21.14 17.68
C CYS A 70 3.26 21.66 16.24
N ASP A 71 3.92 22.82 16.14
CA ASP A 71 4.49 23.38 14.91
C ASP A 71 5.95 22.88 14.86
N ASP A 72 6.19 21.69 14.28
CA ASP A 72 7.53 21.09 14.30
C ASP A 72 8.42 21.72 13.22
N ASP A 73 7.86 22.11 12.07
CA ASP A 73 8.62 22.71 10.97
C ASP A 73 8.73 24.25 11.06
N GLY A 74 7.93 24.90 11.91
CA GLY A 74 8.01 26.32 12.20
C GLY A 74 7.31 27.21 11.17
N ASP A 75 6.36 26.69 10.38
CA ASP A 75 5.60 27.48 9.40
C ASP A 75 4.43 28.28 10.00
N GLY A 76 4.16 28.13 11.30
CA GLY A 76 3.16 28.89 12.06
C GLY A 76 1.78 28.23 12.11
N LEU A 77 1.66 27.00 11.61
CA LEU A 77 0.49 26.13 11.75
C LEU A 77 0.86 24.93 12.64
N ILE A 78 -0.14 24.14 13.06
CA ILE A 78 0.05 22.98 13.95
C ILE A 78 -0.46 21.73 13.24
N ASP A 79 0.31 20.64 13.31
CA ASP A 79 -0.01 19.31 12.77
C ASP A 79 -0.40 19.32 11.26
N ASN A 80 0.11 20.29 10.48
CA ASN A 80 -0.33 20.58 9.11
C ASN A 80 0.49 19.87 8.03
N THR A 81 0.53 18.54 8.08
CA THR A 81 1.14 17.73 7.01
C THR A 81 0.59 18.16 5.63
N PRO A 82 1.45 18.64 4.71
CA PRO A 82 1.00 19.29 3.49
C PRO A 82 0.43 18.26 2.49
N THR A 83 -0.67 18.61 1.83
CA THR A 83 -1.16 17.91 0.63
C THR A 83 -0.70 18.62 -0.63
N CYS A 84 -0.42 17.87 -1.70
CA CYS A 84 0.21 18.41 -2.92
C CYS A 84 -0.14 17.66 -4.21
N ASP A 85 -1.11 16.76 -4.14
CA ASP A 85 -1.53 15.86 -5.22
C ASP A 85 -2.83 16.30 -5.93
N ALA A 86 -3.41 17.42 -5.47
CA ALA A 86 -4.53 18.08 -6.14
C ALA A 86 -4.19 18.39 -7.61
N ASP A 87 -5.18 18.17 -8.49
CA ASP A 87 -5.14 18.47 -9.94
C ASP A 87 -3.95 17.92 -10.73
N LEU A 88 -3.20 16.95 -10.20
CA LEU A 88 -2.11 16.29 -10.94
C LEU A 88 -2.65 15.53 -12.18
N PRO A 89 -2.12 15.81 -13.38
CA PRO A 89 -2.50 15.09 -14.58
C PRO A 89 -2.12 13.60 -14.55
N VAL A 90 -3.00 12.78 -15.13
CA VAL A 90 -2.87 11.31 -15.25
C VAL A 90 -1.54 10.86 -15.87
N PHE A 91 -1.00 11.65 -16.80
CA PHE A 91 0.36 11.52 -17.34
C PHE A 91 1.15 12.75 -16.89
N SER A 92 2.08 12.56 -15.97
CA SER A 92 3.00 13.60 -15.46
C SER A 92 4.39 13.02 -15.21
N ASP A 93 5.37 13.88 -14.92
CA ASP A 93 6.71 13.44 -14.57
C ASP A 93 6.80 12.72 -13.21
N ALA A 94 7.98 12.19 -12.91
CA ALA A 94 8.24 11.45 -11.68
C ALA A 94 8.17 12.33 -10.40
N ALA A 95 8.33 13.65 -10.50
CA ALA A 95 8.21 14.55 -9.36
C ALA A 95 6.74 14.81 -9.00
N ALA A 96 5.86 14.93 -10.00
CA ALA A 96 4.42 14.85 -9.81
C ALA A 96 3.99 13.48 -9.28
N PHE A 97 4.58 12.38 -9.76
CA PHE A 97 4.30 11.05 -9.21
C PHE A 97 4.67 10.95 -7.73
N ALA A 98 5.82 11.48 -7.30
CA ALA A 98 6.19 11.53 -5.88
C ALA A 98 5.17 12.30 -5.03
N LYS A 99 4.66 13.44 -5.53
CA LYS A 99 3.57 14.18 -4.87
C LYS A 99 2.30 13.36 -4.74
N ALA A 100 1.95 12.57 -5.75
CA ALA A 100 0.83 11.62 -5.72
C ALA A 100 1.02 10.43 -4.77
N LEU A 101 2.20 10.30 -4.14
CA LEU A 101 2.42 9.40 -3.01
C LEU A 101 2.36 10.12 -1.66
N GLY A 102 2.17 11.44 -1.60
CA GLY A 102 2.27 12.24 -0.37
C GLY A 102 3.64 12.92 -0.14
N LEU A 103 4.65 12.70 -1.01
CA LEU A 103 5.97 13.34 -0.88
C LEU A 103 5.98 14.78 -1.41
N CYS A 104 5.49 15.70 -0.58
CA CYS A 104 5.27 17.11 -0.96
C CYS A 104 6.49 18.03 -0.80
N LYS A 105 7.40 17.73 0.13
CA LYS A 105 8.68 18.43 0.40
C LYS A 105 9.82 17.40 0.34
N GLY A 106 11.08 17.85 0.22
CA GLY A 106 12.28 17.00 0.38
C GLY A 106 12.71 16.12 -0.81
N VAL A 107 11.94 16.01 -1.89
CA VAL A 107 12.36 15.24 -3.09
C VAL A 107 13.42 16.02 -3.88
N ARG A 108 14.69 15.60 -3.80
CA ARG A 108 15.81 16.19 -4.56
C ARG A 108 15.78 15.87 -6.04
N SER A 109 15.37 14.65 -6.38
CA SER A 109 15.25 14.17 -7.76
C SER A 109 14.27 13.01 -7.82
N ALA A 110 13.45 12.99 -8.87
CA ALA A 110 12.60 11.86 -9.20
C ALA A 110 12.76 11.54 -10.70
N THR A 111 12.95 10.27 -11.04
CA THR A 111 13.14 9.82 -12.44
C THR A 111 12.41 8.50 -12.69
N PHE A 112 11.72 8.39 -13.83
CA PHE A 112 11.21 7.11 -14.34
C PHE A 112 12.23 6.44 -15.27
N THR A 113 12.43 5.13 -15.14
CA THR A 113 13.43 4.35 -15.89
C THR A 113 12.92 2.96 -16.29
N ARG A 114 13.49 2.38 -17.36
CA ARG A 114 13.25 0.97 -17.80
C ARG A 114 13.92 -0.05 -16.89
N GLY A 115 13.55 -0.04 -15.61
CA GLY A 115 14.08 -0.93 -14.61
C GLY A 115 15.33 -0.43 -13.88
N TYR A 116 15.86 -1.28 -13.02
CA TYR A 116 17.00 -1.01 -12.16
C TYR A 116 18.25 -0.60 -12.94
N ALA A 117 18.93 0.45 -12.48
CA ALA A 117 20.16 1.00 -13.07
C ALA A 117 20.07 1.41 -14.56
N ALA A 118 18.89 1.36 -15.18
CA ALA A 118 18.66 1.86 -16.52
C ALA A 118 18.65 3.39 -16.55
N THR A 119 18.84 3.96 -17.74
CA THR A 119 18.75 5.42 -17.98
C THR A 119 17.74 5.77 -19.08
N ALA A 120 17.20 4.77 -19.79
CA ALA A 120 16.14 4.95 -20.76
C ALA A 120 14.81 5.17 -20.03
N ALA A 121 14.01 6.14 -20.51
CA ALA A 121 12.64 6.34 -20.06
C ALA A 121 11.77 5.09 -20.37
N PRO A 122 10.78 4.74 -19.52
CA PRO A 122 9.84 3.65 -19.78
C PRO A 122 9.03 3.90 -21.05
N ALA A 123 8.19 2.94 -21.43
CA ALA A 123 7.21 3.20 -22.48
C ALA A 123 6.06 4.09 -21.94
N ASP A 124 5.49 4.90 -22.83
CA ASP A 124 4.32 5.71 -22.51
C ASP A 124 3.17 4.80 -22.03
N GLY A 125 2.59 5.12 -20.87
CA GLY A 125 1.49 4.35 -20.28
C GLY A 125 1.87 3.42 -19.12
N GLN A 126 3.15 3.10 -18.93
CA GLN A 126 3.62 2.24 -17.83
C GLN A 126 3.50 2.89 -16.43
N HIS A 127 3.16 4.19 -16.34
CA HIS A 127 2.90 4.89 -15.08
C HIS A 127 1.62 5.74 -15.12
N GLY A 128 1.06 6.03 -13.95
CA GLY A 128 -0.19 6.78 -13.79
C GLY A 128 -0.30 7.51 -12.46
N ILE A 129 -1.06 8.62 -12.49
CA ILE A 129 -1.49 9.35 -11.29
C ILE A 129 -3.02 9.42 -11.33
N LEU A 130 -3.71 8.60 -10.53
CA LEU A 130 -5.13 8.34 -10.72
C LEU A 130 -5.98 8.70 -9.49
N PRO A 131 -7.21 9.22 -9.66
CA PRO A 131 -8.14 9.47 -8.55
C PRO A 131 -8.90 8.21 -8.09
N ALA A 132 -8.74 7.09 -8.80
CA ALA A 132 -9.36 5.80 -8.53
C ALA A 132 -8.65 4.69 -9.33
N PHE A 133 -8.77 3.45 -8.90
CA PHE A 133 -8.38 2.28 -9.70
C PHE A 133 -9.51 1.25 -9.68
N GLY A 134 -10.11 0.99 -10.83
CA GLY A 134 -11.33 0.20 -10.95
C GLY A 134 -12.48 0.75 -10.09
N LYS A 135 -13.39 -0.15 -9.75
CA LYS A 135 -14.71 0.20 -9.21
C LYS A 135 -14.62 0.86 -7.84
N VAL A 136 -13.86 0.27 -6.92
CA VAL A 136 -13.89 0.61 -5.48
C VAL A 136 -12.61 1.22 -4.93
N ILE A 137 -11.44 1.00 -5.54
CA ILE A 137 -10.18 1.55 -4.97
C ILE A 137 -10.15 3.06 -5.18
N ARG A 138 -9.84 3.77 -4.10
CA ARG A 138 -9.61 5.22 -4.03
C ARG A 138 -8.30 5.47 -3.30
N PRO A 139 -7.72 6.68 -3.44
CA PRO A 139 -6.53 7.07 -2.71
C PRO A 139 -6.67 6.85 -1.19
N ARG A 140 -5.59 6.35 -0.61
CA ARG A 140 -5.34 6.14 0.83
C ARG A 140 -5.01 7.45 1.55
N GLU A 141 -4.52 8.43 0.78
CA GLU A 141 -4.27 9.81 1.20
C GLU A 141 -4.63 10.77 0.06
N GLY A 142 -4.92 12.04 0.38
CA GLY A 142 -5.17 13.07 -0.63
C GLY A 142 -6.33 12.76 -1.60
N THR A 143 -6.02 12.87 -2.90
CA THR A 143 -6.95 12.82 -4.05
C THR A 143 -6.40 12.06 -5.27
N LYS A 144 -5.18 11.52 -5.19
CA LYS A 144 -4.51 10.70 -6.22
C LYS A 144 -3.71 9.58 -5.56
N LEU A 145 -3.55 8.48 -6.29
CA LEU A 145 -2.60 7.41 -6.01
C LEU A 145 -1.68 7.23 -7.22
N GLY A 146 -0.46 6.76 -6.96
CA GLY A 146 0.50 6.35 -7.99
C GLY A 146 0.21 4.95 -8.50
N VAL A 147 0.36 4.73 -9.81
CA VAL A 147 0.28 3.40 -10.44
C VAL A 147 1.52 3.15 -11.28
N LEU A 148 2.17 2.01 -11.11
CA LEU A 148 3.16 1.46 -12.04
C LEU A 148 2.63 0.14 -12.61
N SER A 149 2.85 -0.10 -13.89
CA SER A 149 2.43 -1.34 -14.56
C SER A 149 3.47 -1.77 -15.57
N THR A 150 3.58 -3.09 -15.74
CA THR A 150 4.40 -3.67 -16.80
C THR A 150 3.72 -3.46 -18.15
N GLY A 151 2.40 -3.57 -18.20
CA GLY A 151 1.54 -3.06 -19.27
C GLY A 151 1.08 -1.62 -19.03
N TRP A 152 -0.24 -1.39 -19.08
CA TRP A 152 -0.85 -0.07 -18.88
C TRP A 152 -1.21 0.18 -17.42
N ALA A 153 -0.75 1.31 -16.86
CA ALA A 153 -1.01 1.73 -15.48
C ALA A 153 -2.42 2.36 -15.31
N ARG A 154 -3.48 1.68 -15.79
CA ARG A 154 -4.85 2.21 -15.92
C ARG A 154 -5.89 1.10 -15.73
N PRO A 155 -7.07 1.37 -15.14
CA PRO A 155 -8.10 0.36 -14.90
C PRO A 155 -8.96 0.09 -16.15
N PHE A 156 -9.06 -1.17 -16.62
CA PHE A 156 -9.85 -1.54 -17.81
C PHE A 156 -10.33 -2.99 -17.85
N ASP A 157 -11.64 -3.23 -17.98
CA ASP A 157 -12.25 -4.57 -17.91
C ASP A 157 -13.40 -4.82 -18.90
N ASP A 158 -13.18 -4.55 -20.19
CA ASP A 158 -14.10 -5.05 -21.24
C ASP A 158 -13.72 -6.49 -21.62
N VAL A 159 -14.50 -7.43 -21.10
CA VAL A 159 -14.33 -8.86 -21.31
C VAL A 159 -14.79 -9.38 -22.69
N GLN A 160 -15.32 -8.52 -23.58
CA GLN A 160 -15.79 -8.90 -24.93
C GLN A 160 -14.80 -8.59 -26.05
N ALA A 161 -13.86 -7.68 -25.84
CA ALA A 161 -12.94 -7.30 -26.90
C ALA A 161 -11.84 -8.35 -27.12
N THR A 162 -11.41 -8.47 -28.37
CA THR A 162 -10.50 -9.55 -28.81
C THR A 162 -9.09 -9.06 -29.14
N THR A 163 -8.78 -7.79 -28.92
CA THR A 163 -7.51 -7.16 -29.32
C THR A 163 -7.07 -6.03 -28.38
N CYS A 164 -5.78 -5.98 -28.04
CA CYS A 164 -5.14 -4.86 -27.32
C CYS A 164 -4.95 -3.63 -28.23
N ASP A 165 -6.04 -2.98 -28.65
CA ASP A 165 -5.99 -1.71 -29.40
C ASP A 165 -5.80 -0.54 -28.40
N PRO A 166 -4.78 0.32 -28.54
CA PRO A 166 -4.58 1.47 -27.64
C PRO A 166 -5.75 2.46 -27.58
N SER A 167 -6.67 2.42 -28.56
CA SER A 167 -7.91 3.22 -28.60
C SER A 167 -9.15 2.49 -28.07
N SER A 168 -9.05 1.17 -27.84
CA SER A 168 -10.07 0.31 -27.26
C SER A 168 -9.43 -0.48 -26.13
N LEU A 169 -9.40 0.13 -24.95
CA LEU A 169 -8.64 -0.32 -23.78
C LEU A 169 -9.36 -1.48 -23.07
N THR A 170 -9.06 -2.69 -23.52
CA THR A 170 -9.91 -3.87 -23.31
C THR A 170 -9.09 -5.17 -23.29
N HIS A 171 -9.28 -6.05 -22.30
CA HIS A 171 -8.55 -7.33 -22.11
C HIS A 171 -7.01 -7.30 -22.01
N CYS A 172 -6.37 -6.12 -22.03
CA CYS A 172 -4.91 -5.94 -22.07
C CYS A 172 -4.15 -6.80 -21.04
N PHE A 173 -4.51 -6.73 -19.76
CA PHE A 173 -3.81 -7.45 -18.69
C PHE A 173 -3.76 -8.96 -18.88
N LYS A 174 -4.78 -9.58 -19.52
CA LYS A 174 -4.80 -11.04 -19.76
C LYS A 174 -4.21 -11.47 -21.10
N GLN A 175 -4.01 -10.55 -22.04
CA GLN A 175 -3.31 -10.85 -23.30
C GLN A 175 -1.84 -10.43 -23.27
N GLY A 176 -1.49 -9.53 -22.35
CA GLY A 176 -0.24 -8.79 -22.33
C GLY A 176 -0.26 -7.59 -23.28
N VAL A 177 0.41 -6.50 -22.91
CA VAL A 177 0.83 -5.47 -23.88
C VAL A 177 2.33 -5.28 -23.80
N GLN A 178 3.04 -5.71 -24.85
CA GLN A 178 4.49 -5.61 -24.94
C GLN A 178 4.96 -4.14 -25.01
N MET A 179 5.30 -3.55 -23.87
CA MET A 179 5.63 -2.13 -23.77
C MET A 179 7.03 -1.81 -24.32
N GLN A 180 7.96 -2.76 -24.26
CA GLN A 180 9.37 -2.60 -24.63
C GLN A 180 9.77 -3.49 -25.82
N GLY A 181 8.80 -3.83 -26.68
CA GLY A 181 9.01 -4.61 -27.89
C GLY A 181 9.32 -6.09 -27.63
N GLY A 182 8.84 -6.62 -26.50
CA GLY A 182 8.91 -8.05 -26.16
C GLY A 182 10.33 -8.62 -26.09
N THR A 183 11.32 -7.77 -25.82
CA THR A 183 12.74 -8.16 -25.72
C THR A 183 13.20 -8.06 -24.26
N PRO A 184 13.85 -9.09 -23.69
CA PRO A 184 14.24 -9.04 -22.29
C PRO A 184 15.41 -8.08 -22.06
N THR A 185 15.32 -7.27 -21.00
CA THR A 185 16.37 -6.34 -20.59
C THR A 185 17.13 -6.92 -19.40
N LEU A 186 18.33 -7.46 -19.65
CA LEU A 186 19.21 -7.98 -18.60
C LEU A 186 19.63 -6.87 -17.63
N GLY A 187 19.53 -7.15 -16.33
CA GLY A 187 19.86 -6.19 -15.27
C GLY A 187 18.77 -5.18 -14.92
N ALA A 188 17.59 -5.25 -15.54
CA ALA A 188 16.44 -4.39 -15.23
C ALA A 188 15.77 -4.70 -13.87
N ALA A 189 16.15 -5.78 -13.19
CA ALA A 189 15.81 -6.06 -11.79
C ALA A 189 17.05 -5.88 -10.88
N PRO A 190 16.89 -5.60 -9.57
CA PRO A 190 18.03 -5.37 -8.68
C PRO A 190 18.85 -6.63 -8.40
N PRO A 191 20.07 -6.50 -7.85
CA PRO A 191 20.92 -7.65 -7.55
C PRO A 191 20.21 -8.69 -6.66
N GLY A 192 20.21 -9.94 -7.10
CA GLY A 192 19.52 -11.04 -6.41
C GLY A 192 18.04 -11.22 -6.77
N TYR A 193 17.52 -10.45 -7.73
CA TYR A 193 16.16 -10.56 -8.27
C TYR A 193 16.20 -10.88 -9.78
N PRO A 194 15.19 -11.60 -10.31
CA PRO A 194 14.05 -12.21 -9.62
C PRO A 194 14.48 -13.31 -8.66
N LYS A 195 13.72 -13.47 -7.57
CA LYS A 195 14.09 -14.35 -6.46
C LYS A 195 13.08 -15.49 -6.32
N ALA A 196 13.57 -16.71 -6.35
CA ALA A 196 12.75 -17.91 -6.18
C ALA A 196 12.08 -17.93 -4.80
N VAL A 197 10.83 -18.40 -4.76
CA VAL A 197 10.02 -18.48 -3.53
C VAL A 197 9.82 -19.94 -3.17
N GLY A 198 10.50 -20.40 -2.11
CA GLY A 198 10.48 -21.80 -1.69
C GLY A 198 11.04 -22.73 -2.76
N GLY A 199 10.24 -23.69 -3.23
CA GLY A 199 10.61 -24.64 -4.29
C GLY A 199 10.21 -24.21 -5.71
N CYS A 200 9.64 -23.02 -5.89
CA CYS A 200 9.17 -22.55 -7.18
C CYS A 200 10.32 -22.10 -8.10
N ALA A 201 10.26 -22.47 -9.38
CA ALA A 201 11.16 -21.94 -10.39
C ALA A 201 10.97 -20.41 -10.56
N VAL A 202 11.98 -19.73 -11.09
CA VAL A 202 11.89 -18.34 -11.54
C VAL A 202 12.81 -18.13 -12.73
N SER A 203 12.41 -17.30 -13.70
CA SER A 203 13.29 -16.88 -14.79
C SER A 203 14.18 -15.70 -14.37
N ASP A 204 15.33 -15.55 -15.02
CA ASP A 204 16.22 -14.38 -14.95
C ASP A 204 15.97 -13.35 -16.07
N GLN A 205 15.02 -13.64 -16.96
CA GLN A 205 14.64 -12.79 -18.09
C GLN A 205 13.59 -11.79 -17.63
N ILE A 206 13.88 -10.50 -17.82
CA ILE A 206 13.06 -9.38 -17.36
C ILE A 206 12.47 -8.66 -18.55
N PHE A 207 11.15 -8.51 -18.56
CA PHE A 207 10.42 -7.79 -19.60
C PHE A 207 9.69 -6.60 -19.00
N ASP A 208 9.46 -5.60 -19.85
CA ASP A 208 8.54 -4.48 -19.61
C ASP A 208 8.69 -3.79 -18.23
N ALA A 209 9.91 -3.75 -17.71
CA ALA A 209 10.21 -3.20 -16.40
C ALA A 209 10.09 -1.66 -16.34
N ILE A 210 9.49 -1.16 -15.26
CA ILE A 210 9.48 0.27 -14.93
C ILE A 210 9.87 0.48 -13.46
N SER A 211 10.80 1.42 -13.22
CA SER A 211 11.01 2.01 -11.89
C SER A 211 10.68 3.50 -11.85
N VAL A 212 10.31 3.97 -10.66
CA VAL A 212 10.49 5.36 -10.24
C VAL A 212 11.56 5.41 -9.15
N LYS A 213 12.61 6.20 -9.39
CA LYS A 213 13.73 6.39 -8.46
C LYS A 213 13.64 7.77 -7.83
N LEU A 214 13.56 7.81 -6.50
CA LEU A 214 13.46 9.01 -5.69
C LEU A 214 14.74 9.18 -4.86
N THR A 215 15.33 10.37 -4.90
CA THR A 215 16.37 10.82 -3.95
C THR A 215 15.72 11.83 -3.02
N ILE A 216 15.73 11.56 -1.71
CA ILE A 216 14.89 12.26 -0.74
C ILE A 216 15.73 12.74 0.45
N ASP A 217 15.58 14.02 0.81
CA ASP A 217 16.01 14.57 2.10
C ASP A 217 15.09 14.04 3.21
N VAL A 218 15.67 13.30 4.15
CA VAL A 218 14.95 12.79 5.33
C VAL A 218 14.85 13.91 6.37
N PRO A 219 13.65 14.24 6.89
CA PRO A 219 13.51 15.25 7.94
C PRO A 219 14.35 14.96 9.20
N LYS A 220 14.76 16.01 9.91
CA LYS A 220 15.60 15.91 11.13
C LYS A 220 14.91 15.20 12.31
N ASN A 221 13.58 15.14 12.31
CA ASN A 221 12.78 14.40 13.29
C ASN A 221 12.20 13.07 12.75
N ALA A 222 12.51 12.68 11.50
CA ALA A 222 12.07 11.40 10.92
C ALA A 222 13.08 10.26 11.16
N ARG A 223 12.60 9.14 11.71
CA ARG A 223 13.39 7.92 12.01
C ARG A 223 12.94 6.70 11.20
N GLY A 224 11.79 6.80 10.55
CA GLY A 224 11.30 5.83 9.59
C GLY A 224 10.42 6.50 8.55
N PHE A 225 9.94 5.71 7.60
CA PHE A 225 8.77 6.04 6.79
C PHE A 225 7.86 4.81 6.69
N SER A 226 6.58 5.04 6.36
CA SER A 226 5.66 4.02 5.86
C SER A 226 5.16 4.39 4.46
N LEU A 227 4.80 3.39 3.66
CA LEU A 227 4.24 3.52 2.32
C LEU A 227 3.24 2.39 2.08
N ASP A 228 2.04 2.73 1.60
CA ASP A 228 1.01 1.76 1.23
C ASP A 228 1.19 1.32 -0.24
N PHE A 229 0.99 0.04 -0.52
CA PHE A 229 0.97 -0.49 -1.87
C PHE A 229 -0.01 -1.67 -2.03
N ASP A 230 -0.44 -1.94 -3.25
CA ASP A 230 -1.27 -3.09 -3.60
C ASP A 230 -0.81 -3.68 -4.94
N PHE A 231 -0.37 -4.93 -4.96
CA PHE A 231 0.19 -5.61 -6.12
C PHE A 231 -0.83 -6.56 -6.75
N TYR A 232 -1.09 -6.36 -8.03
CA TYR A 232 -2.01 -7.08 -8.91
C TYR A 232 -1.20 -7.86 -9.95
N SER A 233 -1.64 -9.06 -10.32
CA SER A 233 -1.03 -9.81 -11.42
C SER A 233 -2.05 -10.60 -12.23
N GLY A 234 -1.86 -10.59 -13.55
CA GLY A 234 -2.57 -11.40 -14.52
C GLY A 234 -2.16 -12.88 -14.51
N GLU A 235 -1.08 -13.27 -13.81
CA GLU A 235 -0.59 -14.64 -13.78
C GLU A 235 -1.37 -15.58 -12.83
N TRP A 236 -2.05 -15.01 -11.84
CA TRP A 236 -2.93 -15.77 -10.96
C TRP A 236 -4.16 -16.31 -11.74
N PRO A 237 -4.81 -17.42 -11.31
CA PRO A 237 -4.31 -18.47 -10.44
C PRO A 237 -3.38 -19.45 -11.19
N ASP A 238 -3.36 -19.40 -12.53
CA ASP A 238 -2.81 -20.43 -13.41
C ASP A 238 -1.31 -20.66 -13.19
N TYR A 239 -0.54 -19.56 -13.11
CA TYR A 239 0.92 -19.56 -13.17
C TYR A 239 1.61 -19.33 -11.81
N VAL A 240 0.85 -19.41 -10.71
CA VAL A 240 1.43 -19.51 -9.36
C VAL A 240 2.45 -20.65 -9.33
N CYS A 241 3.60 -20.40 -8.73
CA CYS A 241 4.77 -21.28 -8.68
C CYS A 241 5.39 -21.64 -10.04
N SER A 242 5.10 -20.89 -11.11
CA SER A 242 5.76 -21.04 -12.41
C SER A 242 7.04 -20.19 -12.50
N ARG A 243 7.79 -20.35 -13.60
CA ARG A 243 8.95 -19.50 -13.92
C ARG A 243 8.58 -18.03 -14.22
N PHE A 244 7.30 -17.77 -14.47
CA PHE A 244 6.71 -16.48 -14.76
C PHE A 244 6.17 -15.91 -13.44
N ASN A 245 7.07 -15.30 -12.68
CA ASN A 245 6.78 -14.79 -11.34
C ASN A 245 7.19 -13.32 -11.26
N ASP A 246 6.38 -12.49 -11.92
CA ASP A 246 6.46 -11.03 -11.93
C ASP A 246 6.69 -10.49 -10.53
N GLY A 247 7.53 -9.46 -10.44
CA GLY A 247 8.05 -8.99 -9.18
C GLY A 247 7.77 -7.51 -8.96
N PHE A 248 7.56 -7.14 -7.71
CA PHE A 248 7.62 -5.77 -7.23
C PHE A 248 8.61 -5.67 -6.07
N VAL A 249 9.40 -4.60 -6.04
CA VAL A 249 10.32 -4.29 -4.94
C VAL A 249 10.29 -2.81 -4.59
N MET A 250 10.51 -2.55 -3.30
CA MET A 250 10.83 -1.23 -2.78
C MET A 250 12.31 -1.23 -2.40
N TRP A 251 13.17 -0.80 -3.31
CA TRP A 251 14.63 -0.85 -3.13
C TRP A 251 15.11 0.38 -2.37
N LEU A 252 15.37 0.22 -1.07
CA LEU A 252 15.75 1.30 -0.16
C LEU A 252 17.27 1.32 0.07
N LYS A 253 17.85 2.51 -0.01
CA LYS A 253 19.18 2.83 0.52
C LYS A 253 19.06 3.95 1.56
N SER A 254 19.23 3.59 2.83
CA SER A 254 19.33 4.50 3.98
C SER A 254 20.50 4.02 4.85
N SER A 255 21.19 4.88 5.60
CA SER A 255 22.28 4.46 6.48
C SER A 255 21.80 3.70 7.72
N ALA A 256 20.52 3.88 8.11
CA ALA A 256 19.87 3.13 9.18
C ALA A 256 19.45 1.70 8.75
N PHE A 257 19.35 1.43 7.45
CA PHE A 257 18.93 0.15 6.88
C PHE A 257 20.10 -0.62 6.27
N ASN A 258 20.22 -1.93 6.59
CA ASN A 258 21.16 -2.87 5.96
C ASN A 258 22.62 -2.33 5.86
N GLY A 259 23.06 -1.57 6.86
CA GLY A 259 24.41 -0.96 6.89
C GLY A 259 24.70 0.04 5.75
N GLY A 260 23.67 0.66 5.16
CA GLY A 260 23.82 1.56 4.00
C GLY A 260 23.86 0.85 2.64
N VAL A 261 23.71 -0.48 2.60
CA VAL A 261 23.63 -1.27 1.36
C VAL A 261 22.18 -1.34 0.92
N ALA A 262 21.91 -0.99 -0.33
CA ALA A 262 20.55 -0.98 -0.87
C ALA A 262 19.97 -2.40 -0.95
N GLU A 263 18.75 -2.60 -0.48
CA GLU A 263 18.01 -3.88 -0.50
C GLU A 263 16.49 -3.62 -0.48
N ASN A 264 15.69 -4.63 -0.79
CA ASN A 264 14.24 -4.56 -0.77
C ASN A 264 13.68 -4.42 0.65
N VAL A 265 12.62 -3.62 0.81
CA VAL A 265 11.85 -3.50 2.06
C VAL A 265 10.40 -4.00 1.97
N ALA A 266 9.90 -4.34 0.78
CA ALA A 266 8.54 -4.85 0.58
C ALA A 266 8.48 -6.39 0.54
N PHE A 267 7.74 -6.99 1.47
CA PHE A 267 7.67 -8.45 1.64
C PHE A 267 6.25 -8.96 1.90
N ASP A 268 6.06 -10.26 1.71
CA ASP A 268 4.84 -10.95 2.11
C ASP A 268 4.82 -11.35 3.60
N ALA A 269 3.70 -11.92 4.06
CA ALA A 269 3.51 -12.41 5.43
C ALA A 269 4.58 -13.40 5.92
N MET A 270 5.33 -14.01 5.00
CA MET A 270 6.38 -15.00 5.27
C MET A 270 7.78 -14.43 5.05
N GLN A 271 7.94 -13.10 4.93
CA GLN A 271 9.20 -12.41 4.63
C GLN A 271 9.80 -12.79 3.26
N ARG A 272 8.94 -13.13 2.29
CA ARG A 272 9.33 -13.47 0.91
C ARG A 272 9.00 -12.27 -0.01
N PRO A 273 9.70 -12.06 -1.13
CA PRO A 273 9.43 -10.90 -2.00
C PRO A 273 7.98 -10.80 -2.52
N ILE A 274 7.56 -9.58 -2.84
CA ILE A 274 6.30 -9.34 -3.53
C ILE A 274 6.39 -9.85 -4.97
N SER A 275 5.52 -10.80 -5.31
CA SER A 275 5.42 -11.43 -6.62
C SER A 275 4.11 -12.25 -6.73
N VAL A 276 3.85 -12.87 -7.88
CA VAL A 276 2.72 -13.82 -8.08
C VAL A 276 2.68 -14.92 -6.99
N ASN A 277 3.84 -15.29 -6.46
CA ASN A 277 4.01 -16.29 -5.39
C ASN A 277 3.75 -15.77 -3.96
N SER A 278 3.36 -14.52 -3.76
CA SER A 278 3.20 -13.92 -2.43
C SER A 278 2.04 -14.50 -1.62
N ALA A 279 2.28 -14.73 -0.33
CA ALA A 279 1.31 -15.25 0.62
C ALA A 279 0.17 -14.25 0.93
N PHE A 280 0.30 -13.00 0.48
CA PHE A 280 -0.71 -11.95 0.67
C PHE A 280 -1.77 -11.88 -0.44
N PHE A 281 -1.72 -12.70 -1.51
CA PHE A 281 -2.80 -12.72 -2.50
C PHE A 281 -4.14 -13.05 -1.84
N ASP A 282 -5.03 -12.05 -1.84
CA ASP A 282 -6.16 -11.97 -0.91
C ASP A 282 -7.40 -11.35 -1.55
N ARG A 283 -7.24 -10.57 -2.61
CA ARG A 283 -8.32 -10.20 -3.51
C ARG A 283 -8.30 -11.20 -4.65
N CYS A 284 -9.10 -12.24 -4.52
CA CYS A 284 -9.13 -13.38 -5.44
C CYS A 284 -10.39 -14.23 -5.21
N THR A 285 -10.77 -15.08 -6.16
CA THR A 285 -11.83 -16.07 -5.92
C THR A 285 -11.36 -17.08 -4.86
N VAL A 286 -12.08 -17.13 -3.73
CA VAL A 286 -11.89 -18.12 -2.65
C VAL A 286 -12.14 -19.54 -3.18
N GLY A 287 -11.32 -20.51 -2.74
CA GLY A 287 -11.49 -21.92 -3.10
C GLY A 287 -10.99 -22.30 -4.50
N THR A 288 -10.35 -21.37 -5.22
CA THR A 288 -9.68 -21.64 -6.49
C THR A 288 -8.41 -22.44 -6.25
N GLN A 289 -8.22 -23.51 -7.03
CA GLN A 289 -6.96 -24.22 -7.12
C GLN A 289 -5.95 -23.35 -7.87
N THR A 290 -4.79 -23.08 -7.27
CA THR A 290 -3.71 -22.31 -7.90
C THR A 290 -2.62 -23.22 -8.45
N GLY A 291 -1.74 -22.66 -9.28
CA GLY A 291 -0.45 -23.25 -9.66
C GLY A 291 -0.52 -24.47 -10.57
N CYS A 292 -1.60 -24.60 -11.33
CA CYS A 292 -1.77 -25.67 -12.31
C CYS A 292 -0.77 -25.61 -13.50
N ARG A 293 -0.11 -24.46 -13.71
CA ARG A 293 1.02 -24.30 -14.64
C ARG A 293 2.36 -24.09 -13.92
N GLY A 294 2.38 -24.28 -12.60
CA GLY A 294 3.58 -24.18 -11.77
C GLY A 294 4.64 -25.22 -12.13
N GLN A 295 5.90 -24.90 -11.82
CA GLN A 295 7.05 -25.78 -12.02
C GLN A 295 7.94 -25.78 -10.75
N PRO A 296 7.86 -26.82 -9.89
CA PRO A 296 6.94 -27.96 -9.97
C PRO A 296 5.46 -27.54 -9.83
N PRO A 297 4.49 -28.33 -10.33
CA PRO A 297 3.08 -28.05 -10.08
C PRO A 297 2.78 -28.08 -8.58
N ILE A 298 2.43 -26.94 -8.01
CA ILE A 298 1.99 -26.84 -6.62
C ILE A 298 0.51 -26.45 -6.62
N PHE A 299 -0.34 -27.45 -6.38
CA PHE A 299 -1.76 -27.24 -6.19
C PHE A 299 -2.02 -26.76 -4.76
N GLN A 300 -2.30 -25.47 -4.61
CA GLN A 300 -2.85 -24.92 -3.36
C GLN A 300 -4.30 -24.50 -3.59
N THR A 301 -5.05 -24.33 -2.51
CA THR A 301 -6.41 -23.76 -2.57
C THR A 301 -6.36 -22.36 -2.01
N SER A 302 -6.85 -21.38 -2.76
CA SER A 302 -6.87 -19.98 -2.33
C SER A 302 -7.80 -19.78 -1.13
N THR A 303 -7.30 -19.07 -0.11
CA THR A 303 -8.02 -18.77 1.14
C THR A 303 -8.48 -17.31 1.27
N CYS A 304 -8.31 -16.53 0.19
CA CYS A 304 -8.58 -15.08 0.03
C CYS A 304 -9.43 -14.47 1.15
N GLY A 305 -8.84 -13.67 2.04
CA GLY A 305 -9.56 -13.00 3.13
C GLY A 305 -10.39 -11.80 2.68
N GLY A 306 -10.09 -11.26 1.50
CA GLY A 306 -10.82 -10.18 0.84
C GLY A 306 -11.88 -10.68 -0.13
N ASN A 307 -12.78 -9.79 -0.51
CA ASN A 307 -13.69 -10.04 -1.62
C ASN A 307 -13.05 -9.65 -2.96
N VAL A 308 -13.71 -10.02 -4.06
CA VAL A 308 -13.25 -9.74 -5.42
C VAL A 308 -13.57 -8.32 -5.92
N ALA A 309 -14.28 -7.49 -5.15
CA ALA A 309 -14.75 -6.18 -5.61
C ALA A 309 -13.59 -5.19 -5.85
N GLU A 310 -12.46 -5.38 -5.17
CA GLU A 310 -11.22 -4.63 -5.42
C GLU A 310 -10.54 -4.99 -6.74
N LEU A 311 -10.92 -6.10 -7.39
CA LEU A 311 -10.50 -6.41 -8.76
C LEU A 311 -11.47 -5.87 -9.83
N GLU A 312 -12.74 -5.62 -9.49
CA GLU A 312 -13.76 -5.23 -10.47
C GLU A 312 -13.40 -3.91 -11.17
N GLU A 313 -13.54 -3.89 -12.51
CA GLU A 313 -13.19 -2.75 -13.37
C GLU A 313 -11.69 -2.39 -13.39
N THR A 314 -10.81 -3.15 -12.72
CA THR A 314 -9.34 -2.95 -12.79
C THR A 314 -8.71 -3.57 -14.03
N GLY A 315 -9.32 -4.62 -14.57
CA GLY A 315 -8.73 -5.50 -15.59
C GLY A 315 -8.11 -6.79 -15.06
N PHE A 316 -8.03 -6.93 -13.73
CA PHE A 316 -7.67 -8.18 -13.04
C PHE A 316 -8.90 -9.00 -12.61
N TYR A 317 -10.12 -8.56 -13.01
CA TYR A 317 -11.37 -9.31 -12.85
C TYR A 317 -11.81 -9.87 -14.21
N VAL A 318 -11.09 -10.86 -14.71
CA VAL A 318 -11.44 -11.58 -15.94
C VAL A 318 -12.12 -12.92 -15.58
N PRO A 319 -13.44 -12.96 -15.32
CA PRO A 319 -14.13 -14.17 -14.90
C PRO A 319 -14.09 -15.24 -16.00
N GLY A 320 -13.57 -16.42 -15.66
CA GLY A 320 -13.36 -17.50 -16.63
C GLY A 320 -13.08 -18.85 -15.99
N LEU A 321 -12.83 -19.85 -16.83
CA LEU A 321 -12.46 -21.20 -16.40
C LEU A 321 -10.94 -21.32 -16.34
N TYR A 322 -10.40 -21.26 -15.13
CA TYR A 322 -8.96 -21.37 -14.81
C TYR A 322 -8.67 -22.70 -14.12
N CYS A 323 -7.39 -23.03 -13.89
CA CYS A 323 -6.89 -24.23 -13.22
C CYS A 323 -7.88 -25.42 -13.07
N ASN A 324 -7.81 -26.37 -14.00
CA ASN A 324 -8.68 -27.55 -14.09
C ASN A 324 -10.17 -27.24 -14.33
N GLY A 325 -10.49 -26.05 -14.86
CA GLY A 325 -11.85 -25.67 -15.27
C GLY A 325 -12.72 -25.13 -14.14
N GLN A 326 -12.12 -24.55 -13.11
CA GLN A 326 -12.83 -23.86 -12.04
C GLN A 326 -13.13 -22.40 -12.43
N LEU A 327 -14.32 -21.91 -12.07
CA LEU A 327 -14.64 -20.49 -12.19
C LEU A 327 -13.77 -19.68 -11.24
N SER A 328 -13.07 -18.67 -11.78
CA SER A 328 -12.19 -17.79 -11.02
C SER A 328 -12.08 -16.40 -11.66
N THR A 329 -11.61 -15.40 -10.92
CA THR A 329 -11.41 -14.02 -11.39
C THR A 329 -10.32 -13.85 -12.42
N GLY A 330 -9.47 -14.84 -12.66
CA GLY A 330 -8.39 -14.74 -13.63
C GLY A 330 -7.27 -13.76 -13.26
N GLY A 331 -7.48 -12.78 -12.40
CA GLY A 331 -6.41 -12.03 -11.74
C GLY A 331 -6.56 -12.12 -10.23
N GLY A 332 -5.50 -11.73 -9.54
CA GLY A 332 -5.49 -11.61 -8.09
C GLY A 332 -4.65 -10.42 -7.66
N ALA A 333 -4.90 -9.93 -6.45
CA ALA A 333 -4.12 -8.86 -5.85
C ALA A 333 -3.87 -9.10 -4.36
N THR A 334 -2.87 -8.42 -3.81
CA THR A 334 -2.54 -8.47 -2.37
C THR A 334 -3.56 -7.77 -1.50
N GLY A 335 -4.34 -6.85 -2.08
CA GLY A 335 -4.98 -5.77 -1.31
C GLY A 335 -3.91 -4.83 -0.75
N TRP A 336 -4.34 -3.71 -0.17
CA TRP A 336 -3.42 -2.76 0.46
C TRP A 336 -2.58 -3.40 1.58
N LEU A 337 -1.26 -3.24 1.43
CA LEU A 337 -0.21 -3.58 2.37
C LEU A 337 0.56 -2.31 2.72
N THR A 338 0.97 -2.17 3.97
CA THR A 338 1.83 -1.07 4.43
C THR A 338 3.23 -1.61 4.68
N THR A 339 4.19 -1.12 3.90
CA THR A 339 5.63 -1.30 4.19
C THR A 339 6.11 -0.14 5.05
N GLN A 340 6.97 -0.41 6.02
CA GLN A 340 7.72 0.60 6.75
C GLN A 340 9.20 0.22 6.83
N ALA A 341 10.08 1.22 6.95
CA ALA A 341 11.53 1.02 7.03
C ALA A 341 12.25 2.14 7.79
N ALA A 342 13.45 1.84 8.29
CA ALA A 342 14.29 2.76 9.06
C ALA A 342 15.04 3.76 8.17
N VAL A 343 15.16 5.01 8.63
CA VAL A 343 15.98 6.06 8.00
C VAL A 343 16.75 6.85 9.06
N THR A 344 17.93 7.37 8.70
CA THR A 344 18.68 8.26 9.58
C THR A 344 18.15 9.70 9.44
N PRO A 345 17.75 10.37 10.53
CA PRO A 345 17.24 11.74 10.44
C PRO A 345 18.27 12.69 9.83
N GLY A 346 17.84 13.54 8.89
CA GLY A 346 18.70 14.49 8.19
C GLY A 346 19.62 13.88 7.12
N GLU A 347 19.51 12.59 6.78
CA GLU A 347 20.26 11.98 5.68
C GLU A 347 19.63 12.23 4.31
N VAL A 348 20.35 11.86 3.25
CA VAL A 348 19.79 11.75 1.90
C VAL A 348 19.61 10.27 1.57
N MET A 349 18.37 9.80 1.53
CA MET A 349 18.06 8.42 1.18
C MET A 349 17.77 8.26 -0.32
N THR A 350 17.78 7.02 -0.80
CA THR A 350 17.26 6.65 -2.13
C THR A 350 16.20 5.58 -1.97
N LEU A 351 15.03 5.80 -2.57
CA LEU A 351 13.96 4.81 -2.67
C LEU A 351 13.64 4.59 -4.15
N GLU A 352 13.74 3.35 -4.62
CA GLU A 352 13.39 2.97 -6.00
C GLU A 352 12.26 1.94 -5.97
N LEU A 353 11.10 2.32 -6.50
CA LEU A 353 9.90 1.49 -6.58
C LEU A 353 9.87 0.89 -7.99
N LEU A 354 9.86 -0.44 -8.10
CA LEU A 354 10.19 -1.13 -9.35
C LEU A 354 9.31 -2.37 -9.55
N ILE A 355 8.68 -2.48 -10.72
CA ILE A 355 7.86 -3.63 -11.15
C ILE A 355 8.33 -4.13 -12.53
N TRP A 356 8.22 -5.44 -12.79
CA TRP A 356 8.60 -6.06 -14.06
C TRP A 356 7.89 -7.40 -14.32
N ASP A 357 7.76 -7.76 -15.60
CA ASP A 357 7.31 -9.09 -16.03
C ASP A 357 8.50 -10.06 -16.05
N THR A 358 8.28 -11.30 -15.61
CA THR A 358 9.35 -12.31 -15.52
C THR A 358 9.16 -13.44 -16.52
N GLY A 359 10.18 -13.74 -17.31
CA GLY A 359 10.23 -14.92 -18.18
C GLY A 359 9.58 -14.77 -19.56
N ASP A 360 8.49 -14.02 -19.69
CA ASP A 360 7.97 -13.50 -20.96
C ASP A 360 7.20 -12.16 -20.75
N PRO A 361 6.80 -11.42 -21.81
CA PRO A 361 6.09 -10.14 -21.74
C PRO A 361 4.57 -10.33 -21.92
N LYS A 362 3.96 -11.17 -21.09
CA LYS A 362 2.51 -11.42 -21.08
C LYS A 362 1.99 -11.42 -19.67
N PHE A 363 0.67 -11.26 -19.57
CA PHE A 363 -0.06 -11.29 -18.31
C PHE A 363 0.36 -10.18 -17.35
N ASP A 364 0.28 -8.93 -17.85
CA ASP A 364 0.75 -7.72 -17.18
C ASP A 364 0.44 -7.70 -15.67
N SER A 365 1.39 -7.20 -14.89
CA SER A 365 1.27 -6.95 -13.45
C SER A 365 1.22 -5.45 -13.16
N THR A 366 0.61 -5.05 -12.04
CA THR A 366 0.42 -3.64 -11.65
C THR A 366 0.63 -3.47 -10.16
N VAL A 367 1.21 -2.35 -9.75
CA VAL A 367 1.27 -1.93 -8.35
C VAL A 367 0.65 -0.54 -8.18
N LEU A 368 -0.31 -0.46 -7.27
CA LEU A 368 -0.81 0.80 -6.73
C LEU A 368 0.08 1.21 -5.57
N ILE A 369 0.37 2.49 -5.43
CA ILE A 369 1.29 3.03 -4.43
C ILE A 369 0.71 4.35 -3.91
N ASP A 370 0.67 4.54 -2.59
CA ASP A 370 0.09 5.73 -1.97
C ASP A 370 0.59 5.90 -0.53
N ARG A 371 0.26 7.03 0.12
CA ARG A 371 0.40 7.24 1.56
C ARG A 371 1.83 7.04 2.09
N PHE A 372 2.77 7.78 1.50
CA PHE A 372 4.11 7.97 2.06
C PHE A 372 4.00 8.87 3.30
N VAL A 373 4.32 8.34 4.47
CA VAL A 373 4.25 9.06 5.74
C VAL A 373 5.57 8.93 6.48
N TRP A 374 6.12 10.05 6.98
CA TRP A 374 7.29 10.03 7.86
C TRP A 374 6.92 9.54 9.27
N LEU A 375 7.80 8.74 9.86
CA LEU A 375 7.60 8.17 11.20
C LEU A 375 8.60 8.79 12.18
N PRO A 376 8.14 9.35 13.32
CA PRO A 376 9.01 10.05 14.28
C PRO A 376 9.76 9.11 15.24
N ASN A 377 9.42 7.81 15.24
CA ASN A 377 9.93 6.81 16.18
C ASN A 377 10.86 5.82 15.47
N ASP A 378 11.78 5.20 16.22
CA ASP A 378 12.62 4.13 15.72
C ASP A 378 11.74 3.02 15.09
N THR A 379 12.02 2.68 13.83
CA THR A 379 11.13 1.88 12.97
C THR A 379 11.82 0.58 12.55
N GLU A 380 11.26 -0.57 12.90
CA GLU A 380 11.70 -1.85 12.33
C GLU A 380 11.13 -2.04 10.91
N THR A 381 11.96 -2.57 10.01
CA THR A 381 11.54 -2.82 8.62
C THR A 381 10.55 -3.98 8.59
N SER A 382 9.35 -3.73 8.07
CA SER A 382 8.31 -4.74 7.95
C SER A 382 7.29 -4.38 6.87
N THR A 383 6.55 -5.39 6.41
CA THR A 383 5.35 -5.21 5.60
C THR A 383 4.19 -5.90 6.30
N THR A 384 3.08 -5.19 6.47
CA THR A 384 1.90 -5.68 7.18
C THR A 384 0.63 -5.30 6.42
N ARG A 385 -0.49 -5.98 6.73
CA ARG A 385 -1.81 -5.49 6.36
C ARG A 385 -2.40 -4.76 7.56
N LEU A 386 -2.65 -3.45 7.42
CA LEU A 386 -3.47 -2.70 8.36
C LEU A 386 -4.91 -3.26 8.33
N ARG A 387 -5.52 -3.46 9.49
CA ARG A 387 -6.84 -4.08 9.65
C ARG A 387 -7.96 -3.05 9.61
#